data_AF-A0A2M6XWU3-F1
#
_entry.id   AF-A0A2M6XWU3-F1
#
_cell.length_a   1.000
_cell.length_b   1.000
_cell.length_c   1.000
_cell.angle_alpha   90.00
_cell.angle_beta   90.00
_cell.angle_gamma   90.00
#
_symmetry.space_group_name_H-M   'P 1'
#
loop_
_entity.id
_entity.type
_entity.pdbx_description
1 polymer ?
#
loop_
_entity_poly.entity_id
_entity_poly.type
_entity_poly.pdbx_seq_one_letter_code
_entity_poly.pdbx_strand_id
1 'polypeptide(L)'
;MNTWIRMRRCGVETSTRTALTGLLLGLLALPPAWASNDVIVDKAWVRESVPGQTAATVQLNLSVNRATRLLGVSSPLAADGEIVRVERRGGTMQTHTLPNLRLAARSTVIFGVHGL
;
A
#
# COMPACT_ATOMS: atom_id res chain seq x y z
N MET A 1 7.64 0.93 18.28
CA MET A 1 6.45 1.40 17.53
C MET A 1 6.25 0.42 16.39
N ASN A 2 5.01 0.00 16.10
CA ASN A 2 4.68 -0.96 15.04
C ASN A 2 3.46 -0.45 14.21
N THR A 3 3.60 -0.35 12.90
CA THR A 3 2.80 0.38 11.91
C THR A 3 2.68 -0.58 10.72
N TRP A 4 1.45 -0.84 10.34
CA TRP A 4 1.04 -1.92 9.47
C TRP A 4 0.16 -1.36 8.37
N ILE A 5 0.16 -2.03 7.23
CA ILE A 5 -0.80 -1.74 6.17
C ILE A 5 -1.85 -2.85 6.20
N ARG A 6 -3.11 -2.47 6.44
CA ARG A 6 -4.26 -3.39 6.49
C ARG A 6 -5.03 -3.32 5.18
N MET A 7 -5.16 -4.46 4.52
CA MET A 7 -5.90 -4.58 3.26
C MET A 7 -7.21 -5.35 3.49
N ARG A 8 -8.37 -4.80 3.11
CA ARG A 8 -9.65 -5.54 3.16
C ARG A 8 -9.98 -6.15 1.80
N ARG A 9 -10.38 -7.42 1.74
CA ARG A 9 -10.93 -8.03 0.51
C ARG A 9 -12.43 -7.79 0.42
N CYS A 10 -12.91 -7.38 -0.75
CA CYS A 10 -14.30 -7.58 -1.16
C CYS A 10 -14.31 -8.48 -2.40
N GLY A 11 -15.17 -9.48 -2.41
CA GLY A 11 -15.42 -10.29 -3.60
C GLY A 11 -16.02 -9.40 -4.68
N VAL A 12 -15.38 -9.37 -5.85
CA VAL A 12 -15.95 -8.73 -7.03
C VAL A 12 -15.98 -9.75 -8.15
N GLU A 13 -17.18 -10.28 -8.37
CA GLU A 13 -17.54 -11.08 -9.52
C GLU A 13 -17.46 -10.15 -10.74
N THR A 14 -16.40 -10.30 -11.52
CA THR A 14 -16.12 -9.40 -12.66
C THR A 14 -16.72 -10.03 -13.91
N SER A 15 -17.95 -9.67 -14.25
CA SER A 15 -18.54 -9.92 -15.56
C SER A 15 -18.59 -8.60 -16.33
N THR A 16 -17.66 -8.41 -17.26
CA THR A 16 -17.71 -7.27 -18.18
C THR A 16 -17.33 -7.74 -19.57
N ARG A 17 -18.37 -8.04 -20.35
CA ARG A 17 -18.34 -8.28 -21.79
C ARG A 17 -17.98 -6.99 -22.54
N THR A 18 -16.94 -7.09 -23.35
CA THR A 18 -16.81 -6.59 -24.72
C THR A 18 -17.44 -5.23 -25.07
N ALA A 19 -16.59 -4.22 -25.23
CA ALA A 19 -16.77 -3.16 -26.22
C ALA A 19 -15.39 -2.80 -26.81
N LEU A 20 -15.10 -3.41 -27.96
CA LEU A 20 -13.91 -3.23 -28.79
C LEU A 20 -13.97 -1.89 -29.55
N THR A 21 -12.79 -1.48 -30.03
CA THR A 21 -12.55 -0.75 -31.29
C THR A 21 -12.93 0.73 -31.37
N GLY A 22 -12.03 1.61 -30.93
CA GLY A 22 -12.07 3.03 -31.31
C GLY A 22 -10.98 3.96 -30.75
N LEU A 23 -10.17 3.51 -29.78
CA LEU A 23 -9.25 4.40 -29.02
C LEU A 23 -7.77 4.01 -29.13
N LEU A 24 -7.34 3.39 -30.24
CA LEU A 24 -5.99 2.79 -30.30
C LEU A 24 -4.86 3.72 -30.82
N LEU A 25 -5.16 4.89 -31.39
CA LEU A 25 -4.14 5.76 -32.01
C LEU A 25 -3.72 7.00 -31.20
N GLY A 26 -4.39 7.32 -30.09
CA GLY A 26 -4.01 8.45 -29.22
C GLY A 26 -3.02 8.10 -28.10
N LEU A 27 -2.73 6.81 -27.88
CA LEU A 27 -2.05 6.33 -26.67
C LEU A 27 -0.52 6.18 -26.80
N LEU A 28 0.07 6.48 -27.96
CA LEU A 28 1.53 6.36 -28.16
C LEU A 28 2.33 7.64 -27.82
N ALA A 29 1.66 8.75 -27.50
CA ALA A 29 2.32 10.02 -27.18
C ALA A 29 2.44 10.31 -25.67
N LEU A 30 2.14 9.32 -24.81
CA LEU A 30 2.38 9.45 -23.38
C LEU A 30 3.88 9.22 -23.14
N PRO A 31 4.65 10.23 -22.68
CA PRO A 31 6.00 9.98 -22.23
C PRO A 31 5.94 8.89 -21.16
N PRO A 32 6.86 7.90 -21.17
CA PRO A 32 6.96 6.96 -20.07
C PRO A 32 7.18 7.79 -18.81
N ALA A 33 6.18 7.83 -17.95
CA ALA A 33 6.33 8.31 -16.59
C ALA A 33 7.24 7.29 -15.88
N TRP A 34 8.54 7.35 -16.16
CA TRP A 34 9.54 6.68 -15.35
C TRP A 34 9.33 7.24 -13.96
N ALA A 35 8.74 6.41 -13.10
CA ALA A 35 8.71 6.66 -11.68
C ALA A 35 10.14 7.04 -11.30
N SER A 36 10.33 8.29 -10.89
CA SER A 36 11.62 8.74 -10.40
C SER A 36 12.06 7.71 -9.35
N ASN A 37 13.30 7.25 -9.41
CA ASN A 37 13.89 6.24 -8.50
C ASN A 37 14.01 6.76 -7.05
N ASP A 38 13.18 7.75 -6.73
CA ASP A 38 13.02 8.50 -5.51
C ASP A 38 12.23 7.72 -4.46
N VAL A 39 11.46 6.70 -4.89
CA VAL A 39 10.74 5.77 -4.02
C VAL A 39 11.09 4.35 -4.44
N ILE A 40 11.74 3.61 -3.54
CA ILE A 40 12.19 2.24 -3.76
C ILE A 40 11.42 1.34 -2.78
N VAL A 41 10.82 0.28 -3.30
CA VAL A 41 10.10 -0.72 -2.51
C VAL A 41 10.85 -2.03 -2.57
N ASP A 42 11.26 -2.53 -1.40
CA ASP A 42 12.01 -3.78 -1.27
C ASP A 42 11.30 -4.76 -0.34
N LYS A 43 11.55 -6.06 -0.54
CA LYS A 43 11.08 -7.14 0.34
C LYS A 43 9.58 -7.10 0.62
N ALA A 44 8.77 -6.76 -0.39
CA ALA A 44 7.32 -6.73 -0.25
C ALA A 44 6.75 -8.15 -0.18
N TRP A 45 6.00 -8.43 0.88
CA TRP A 45 5.30 -9.70 1.06
C TRP A 45 4.03 -9.53 1.88
N VAL A 46 3.08 -10.44 1.68
CA VAL A 46 1.78 -10.41 2.35
C VAL A 46 1.62 -11.68 3.17
N ARG A 47 1.14 -11.55 4.40
CA ARG A 47 0.72 -12.72 5.19
C ARG A 47 -0.62 -13.20 4.66
N GLU A 48 -0.79 -14.51 4.53
CA GLU A 48 -2.11 -15.09 4.31
C GLU A 48 -3.06 -14.69 5.45
N SER A 49 -4.32 -14.41 5.11
CA SER A 49 -5.36 -14.14 6.11
C SER A 49 -5.75 -15.44 6.81
N VAL A 50 -5.95 -15.37 8.11
CA VAL A 50 -6.50 -16.51 8.88
C VAL A 50 -7.93 -16.79 8.40
N PRO A 51 -8.39 -18.05 8.35
CA PRO A 51 -9.77 -18.37 8.01
C PRO A 51 -10.78 -17.54 8.82
N GLY A 52 -11.73 -16.90 8.12
CA GLY A 52 -12.71 -15.98 8.72
C GLY A 52 -12.25 -14.52 8.85
N GLN A 53 -10.97 -14.21 8.58
CA GLN A 53 -10.46 -12.84 8.57
C GLN A 53 -10.45 -12.27 7.15
N THR A 54 -11.13 -11.14 6.95
CA THR A 54 -11.21 -10.44 5.65
C THR A 54 -10.07 -9.44 5.43
N ALA A 55 -9.14 -9.36 6.39
CA ALA A 55 -8.02 -8.44 6.36
C ALA A 55 -6.69 -9.20 6.24
N ALA A 56 -5.79 -8.68 5.40
CA ALA A 56 -4.42 -9.13 5.27
C ALA A 56 -3.45 -8.01 5.66
N THR A 57 -2.26 -8.40 6.14
CA THR A 57 -1.20 -7.45 6.51
C THR A 57 -0.05 -7.56 5.54
N VAL A 58 0.37 -6.43 4.98
CA VAL A 58 1.52 -6.32 4.09
C VAL A 58 2.76 -5.88 4.86
N GLN A 59 3.89 -6.46 4.48
CA GLN A 59 5.21 -6.11 4.99
C GLN A 59 6.10 -5.72 3.82
N LEU A 60 6.78 -4.59 3.94
CA LEU A 60 7.66 -4.07 2.89
C LEU A 60 8.64 -3.07 3.49
N ASN A 61 9.73 -2.83 2.78
CA ASN A 61 10.64 -1.74 3.06
C ASN A 61 10.40 -0.64 2.03
N LEU A 62 10.15 0.58 2.50
CA LEU A 62 9.94 1.75 1.66
C LEU A 62 11.09 2.73 1.88
N SER A 63 11.97 2.85 0.90
CA SER A 63 13.09 3.79 0.92
C SER A 63 12.76 5.00 0.05
N VAL A 64 12.95 6.20 0.57
CA VAL A 64 12.73 7.44 -0.19
C VAL A 64 13.99 8.28 -0.24
N ASN A 65 14.30 8.88 -1.38
CA ASN A 65 15.47 9.76 -1.52
C ASN A 65 15.10 11.23 -1.19
N ARG A 66 13.91 11.69 -1.58
CA ARG A 66 13.33 12.99 -1.20
C ARG A 66 12.25 12.86 -0.13
N ALA A 67 11.99 13.98 0.55
CA ALA A 67 10.94 14.07 1.55
C ALA A 67 9.57 13.93 0.87
N THR A 68 8.86 12.85 1.21
CA THR A 68 7.65 12.42 0.53
C THR A 68 6.57 12.08 1.54
N ARG A 69 5.32 12.01 1.10
CA ARG A 69 4.18 11.62 1.92
C ARG A 69 3.49 10.42 1.28
N LEU A 70 3.39 9.33 2.03
CA LEU A 70 2.57 8.18 1.67
C LEU A 70 1.10 8.54 1.93
N LEU A 71 0.30 8.57 0.88
CA LEU A 71 -1.11 9.01 0.94
C LEU A 71 -2.09 7.83 1.03
N GLY A 72 -1.71 6.65 0.55
CA GLY A 72 -2.57 5.49 0.52
C GLY A 72 -1.86 4.29 -0.10
N VAL A 73 -2.52 3.14 -0.08
CA VAL A 73 -2.03 1.89 -0.65
C VAL A 73 -3.15 1.26 -1.47
N SER A 74 -2.83 0.79 -2.67
CA SER A 74 -3.76 0.07 -3.55
C SER A 74 -3.14 -1.24 -3.99
N SER A 75 -3.97 -2.28 -4.14
CA SER A 75 -3.56 -3.60 -4.59
C SER A 75 -4.70 -4.26 -5.36
N PRO A 76 -4.45 -4.95 -6.49
CA PRO A 76 -5.49 -5.70 -7.19
C PRO A 76 -6.06 -6.86 -6.35
N LEU A 77 -5.39 -7.23 -5.26
CA LEU A 77 -5.80 -8.33 -4.37
C LEU A 77 -6.67 -7.85 -3.19
N ALA A 78 -6.92 -6.54 -3.07
CA ALA A 78 -7.64 -5.93 -1.96
C ALA A 78 -8.52 -4.77 -2.44
N ALA A 79 -9.69 -4.60 -1.83
CA ALA A 79 -10.59 -3.49 -2.13
C ALA A 79 -10.03 -2.16 -1.61
N ASP A 80 -9.51 -2.17 -0.38
CA ASP A 80 -8.98 -1.00 0.30
C ASP A 80 -7.64 -1.31 0.96
N GLY A 81 -6.73 -0.33 0.97
CA GLY A 81 -5.48 -0.36 1.71
C GLY A 81 -5.40 0.80 2.70
N GLU A 82 -5.39 0.48 3.99
CA GLU A 82 -5.31 1.44 5.09
C GLU A 82 -3.90 1.44 5.70
N ILE A 83 -3.37 2.63 6.00
CA ILE A 83 -2.13 2.78 6.79
C ILE A 83 -2.53 2.82 8.26
N VAL A 84 -2.05 1.89 9.07
CA VAL A 84 -2.51 1.68 10.44
C VAL A 84 -1.32 1.73 11.39
N ARG A 85 -1.31 2.67 12.32
CA ARG A 85 -0.33 2.71 13.41
C ARG A 85 -0.86 1.93 14.61
N VAL A 86 -0.03 1.05 15.15
CA VAL A 86 -0.25 0.42 16.44
C VAL A 86 0.71 1.03 17.44
N GLU A 87 0.17 1.54 18.54
CA GLU A 87 0.96 2.14 19.60
C GLU A 87 0.45 1.68 20.96
N ARG A 88 1.37 1.54 21.91
CA ARG A 88 1.02 1.24 23.29
C ARG A 88 0.86 2.55 24.05
N ARG A 89 -0.37 2.87 24.46
CA ARG A 89 -0.69 4.06 25.27
C ARG A 89 -1.32 3.62 26.59
N GLY A 90 -0.69 3.98 27.70
CA GLY A 90 -1.21 3.67 29.04
C GLY A 90 -1.43 2.17 29.31
N GLY A 91 -0.54 1.30 28.81
CA GLY A 91 -0.65 -0.15 28.97
C GLY A 91 -1.59 -0.85 27.98
N THR A 92 -2.41 -0.11 27.22
CA THR A 92 -3.29 -0.67 26.17
C THR A 92 -2.67 -0.51 24.78
N MET A 93 -2.88 -1.50 23.92
CA MET A 93 -2.58 -1.38 22.50
C MET A 93 -3.71 -0.63 21.81
N GLN A 94 -3.36 0.48 21.17
CA GLN A 94 -4.27 1.32 20.41
C GLN A 94 -3.91 1.24 18.93
N THR A 95 -4.94 1.23 18.10
CA THR A 95 -4.82 1.13 16.65
C THR A 95 -5.40 2.41 16.04
N HIS A 96 -4.59 3.13 15.27
CA HIS A 96 -4.95 4.40 14.66
C HIS A 96 -4.73 4.35 13.15
N THR A 97 -5.80 4.50 12.38
CA THR A 97 -5.69 4.68 10.92
C THR A 97 -5.12 6.06 10.63
N LEU A 98 -4.06 6.11 9.83
CA LEU A 98 -3.41 7.33 9.40
C LEU A 98 -3.90 7.72 8.00
N PRO A 99 -4.37 8.96 7.79
CA PRO A 99 -4.74 9.43 6.44
C PRO A 99 -3.52 9.66 5.55
N ASN A 100 -2.34 9.82 6.15
CA ASN A 100 -1.07 9.90 5.46
C ASN A 100 0.10 9.65 6.42
N LEU A 101 1.25 9.28 5.87
CA LEU A 101 2.50 9.11 6.60
C LEU A 101 3.61 9.94 5.93
N ARG A 102 4.25 10.83 6.68
CA ARG A 102 5.42 11.58 6.19
C ARG A 102 6.67 10.71 6.27
N LEU A 103 7.45 10.72 5.20
CA LEU A 103 8.72 10.02 5.07
C LEU A 103 9.81 11.08 4.88
N ALA A 104 10.82 11.06 5.75
CA ALA A 104 11.94 11.99 5.65
C ALA A 104 12.79 11.67 4.42
N ALA A 105 13.45 12.67 3.84
CA ALA A 105 14.40 12.43 2.76
C ALA A 105 15.49 11.44 3.20
N ARG A 106 15.90 10.56 2.28
CA ARG A 106 16.96 9.55 2.48
C ARG A 106 16.69 8.61 3.67
N SER A 107 15.41 8.28 3.89
CA SER A 107 14.98 7.38 4.97
C SER A 107 14.35 6.11 4.42
N THR A 108 14.51 5.02 5.18
CA THR A 108 13.84 3.74 4.92
C THR A 108 12.88 3.44 6.07
N VAL A 109 11.61 3.26 5.74
CA VAL A 109 10.57 2.84 6.68
C VAL A 109 10.22 1.39 6.40
N ILE A 110 10.34 0.56 7.43
CA ILE A 110 9.97 -0.85 7.40
C ILE A 110 8.55 -0.96 7.91
N PHE A 111 7.66 -1.54 7.11
CA PHE A 111 6.30 -1.89 7.49
C PHE A 111 6.26 -3.39 7.79
N GLY A 112 5.72 -3.78 8.94
CA GLY A 112 5.57 -5.20 9.30
C GLY A 112 5.93 -5.55 10.74
N VAL A 113 6.15 -6.85 11.00
CA VAL A 113 6.35 -7.37 12.38
C VAL A 113 7.61 -6.84 13.04
N HIS A 114 8.63 -6.60 12.22
CA HIS A 114 9.91 -6.03 12.65
C HIS A 114 10.01 -4.54 12.29
N GLY A 115 8.93 -3.94 11.79
CA GLY A 115 8.85 -2.57 11.32
C GLY A 115 8.19 -1.63 12.32
N LEU A 116 8.52 -0.34 12.15
CA LEU A 116 7.92 0.83 12.80
C LEU A 116 6.41 0.71 12.86
#